data_AF-A0AAJ0QTA6-F1
#
_entry.id   AF-A0AAJ0QTA6-F1
#
_cell.length_a   1.000
_cell.length_b   1.000
_cell.length_c   1.000
_cell.angle_alpha   90.00
_cell.angle_beta   90.00
_cell.angle_gamma   90.00
#
_symmetry.space_group_name_H-M   'P 1'
#
loop_
_entity.id
_entity.type
_entity.pdbx_description
1 polymer ?
#
loop_
_entity_poly.entity_id
_entity_poly.type
_entity_poly.pdbx_seq_one_letter_code
_entity_poly.pdbx_strand_id
1 'polypeptide(L)'
;MTYTPRKPVSVREAKEQAAEYFGFTASVEIEINGEIFEIPNPGLLDDDQQERWEELQFRIEKCDREDDVIVPPMTLEDGTELPGRTIKGELKTPYQINGELMKPPYNVQLAQAIFGEEKYERFKAGGGRSNQIPLEWARMNREFQERVENDPKSGGRGSEVDGISEGD
;
A
#
# COMPACT_ATOMS: atom_id res chain seq x y z
N MET A 1 -21.92 16.30 29.36
CA MET A 1 -21.44 15.98 28.00
C MET A 1 -22.63 15.42 27.22
N THR A 2 -23.27 16.20 26.35
CA THR A 2 -24.33 15.68 25.47
C THR A 2 -23.66 15.03 24.26
N TYR A 3 -23.72 13.70 24.17
CA TYR A 3 -23.29 12.99 22.96
C TYR A 3 -24.26 13.33 21.84
N THR A 4 -23.81 14.08 20.85
CA THR A 4 -24.55 14.28 19.60
C THR A 4 -24.29 13.05 18.73
N PRO A 5 -25.31 12.21 18.47
CA PRO A 5 -25.12 11.07 17.57
C PRO A 5 -24.75 11.57 16.18
N ARG A 6 -23.70 10.98 15.58
CA ARG A 6 -23.34 11.29 14.19
C ARG A 6 -24.51 10.90 13.28
N LYS A 7 -24.80 11.73 12.28
CA LYS A 7 -25.75 11.36 11.23
C LYS A 7 -25.23 10.10 10.50
N PRO A 8 -26.10 9.14 10.15
CA PRO A 8 -25.72 8.06 9.25
C PRO A 8 -25.22 8.65 7.92
N VAL A 9 -24.18 8.04 7.36
CA VAL A 9 -23.58 8.42 6.06
C VAL A 9 -23.51 7.19 5.17
N SER A 10 -23.45 7.38 3.86
CA SER A 10 -23.24 6.29 2.91
C SER A 10 -21.83 5.69 3.06
N VAL A 11 -21.63 4.46 2.56
CA VAL A 11 -20.30 3.81 2.56
C VAL A 11 -19.27 4.65 1.81
N ARG A 12 -19.65 5.24 0.68
CA ARG A 12 -18.79 6.15 -0.10
C ARG A 12 -18.37 7.36 0.74
N GLU A 13 -19.33 8.03 1.37
CA GLU A 13 -19.03 9.18 2.25
C GLU A 13 -18.18 8.77 3.47
N ALA A 14 -18.36 7.56 4.00
CA ALA A 14 -17.52 7.04 5.09
C ALA A 14 -16.07 6.81 4.63
N LYS A 15 -15.86 6.29 3.42
CA LYS A 15 -14.52 6.14 2.81
C LYS A 15 -13.85 7.50 2.58
N GLU A 16 -14.59 8.48 2.06
CA GLU A 16 -14.11 9.86 1.86
C GLU A 16 -13.71 10.51 3.19
N GLN A 17 -14.57 10.40 4.22
CA GLN A 17 -14.28 10.92 5.56
C GLN A 17 -13.08 10.23 6.22
N ALA A 18 -12.91 8.92 6.02
CA ALA A 18 -11.75 8.18 6.52
C ALA A 18 -10.47 8.65 5.82
N ALA A 19 -10.49 8.81 4.50
CA ALA A 19 -9.36 9.33 3.73
C ALA A 19 -8.96 10.75 4.18
N GLU A 20 -9.95 11.63 4.38
CA GLU A 20 -9.72 12.97 4.93
C GLU A 20 -9.12 12.91 6.33
N TYR A 21 -9.68 12.08 7.22
CA TYR A 21 -9.24 11.97 8.61
C TYR A 21 -7.81 11.43 8.75
N PHE A 22 -7.49 10.36 8.01
CA PHE A 22 -6.17 9.73 8.04
C PHE A 22 -5.17 10.37 7.06
N GLY A 23 -5.58 11.39 6.32
CA GLY A 23 -4.71 12.22 5.48
C GLY A 23 -4.26 11.57 4.17
N PHE A 24 -4.82 10.42 3.77
CA PHE A 24 -4.50 9.77 2.49
C PHE A 24 -5.49 10.14 1.38
N THR A 25 -5.12 9.91 0.13
CA THR A 25 -6.04 10.05 -1.01
C THR A 25 -6.96 8.85 -1.07
N ALA A 26 -8.26 9.11 -1.22
CA ALA A 26 -9.30 8.10 -1.36
C ALA A 26 -9.16 7.31 -2.68
N SER A 27 -10.23 6.62 -3.07
CA SER A 27 -10.30 5.89 -4.34
C SER A 27 -10.20 6.81 -5.57
N VAL A 28 -9.68 6.28 -6.67
CA VAL A 28 -9.74 6.89 -8.01
C VAL A 28 -10.86 6.23 -8.80
N GLU A 29 -11.76 7.02 -9.37
CA GLU A 29 -12.81 6.54 -10.26
C GLU A 29 -12.45 6.79 -11.72
N ILE A 30 -12.50 5.75 -12.54
CA ILE A 30 -12.26 5.81 -13.98
C ILE A 30 -13.57 5.48 -14.69
N GLU A 31 -14.08 6.41 -15.50
CA GLU A 31 -15.26 6.17 -16.33
C GLU A 31 -14.84 5.59 -17.69
N ILE A 32 -15.41 4.43 -18.05
CA ILE A 32 -15.21 3.80 -19.35
C ILE A 32 -16.57 3.35 -19.86
N ASN A 33 -16.99 3.86 -21.02
CA ASN A 33 -18.29 3.54 -21.64
C ASN A 33 -19.50 3.72 -20.69
N GLY A 34 -19.44 4.69 -19.77
CA GLY A 34 -20.49 4.96 -18.78
C GLY A 34 -20.51 4.01 -17.57
N GLU A 35 -19.58 3.06 -17.47
CA GLU A 35 -19.34 2.25 -16.27
C GLU A 35 -18.19 2.85 -15.44
N ILE A 36 -18.36 2.90 -14.12
CA ILE A 36 -17.35 3.41 -13.19
C ILE A 36 -16.50 2.26 -12.63
N PHE A 37 -15.19 2.41 -12.78
CA PHE A 37 -14.17 1.52 -12.24
C PHE A 37 -13.44 2.24 -11.10
N GLU A 38 -13.73 1.82 -9.87
CA GLU A 38 -13.09 2.33 -8.67
C GLU A 38 -11.79 1.57 -8.39
N ILE A 39 -10.67 2.29 -8.33
CA ILE A 39 -9.40 1.80 -7.80
C ILE A 39 -9.29 2.36 -6.38
N PRO A 40 -9.57 1.55 -5.34
CA PRO A 40 -9.51 2.01 -3.96
C PRO A 40 -8.06 2.20 -3.52
N ASN A 41 -7.85 3.08 -2.53
CA ASN A 41 -6.63 3.05 -1.73
C ASN A 41 -6.51 1.66 -1.08
N PRO A 42 -5.30 1.05 -1.01
CA PRO A 42 -5.14 -0.26 -0.34
C PRO A 42 -5.72 -0.34 1.07
N GLY A 43 -5.73 0.76 1.83
CA GLY A 43 -6.35 0.82 3.16
C GLY A 43 -7.89 0.87 3.18
N LEU A 44 -8.53 0.91 2.01
CA LEU A 44 -9.99 1.01 1.81
C LEU A 44 -10.56 -0.13 0.95
N LEU A 45 -9.78 -1.20 0.75
CA LEU A 45 -10.26 -2.42 0.10
C LEU A 45 -11.46 -2.98 0.88
N ASP A 46 -12.47 -3.46 0.15
CA ASP A 46 -13.52 -4.27 0.76
C ASP A 46 -13.04 -5.70 1.03
N ASP A 47 -13.82 -6.49 1.77
CA ASP A 47 -13.43 -7.82 2.22
C ASP A 47 -13.12 -8.77 1.05
N ASP A 48 -13.91 -8.72 -0.02
CA ASP A 48 -13.72 -9.57 -1.21
C ASP A 48 -12.45 -9.16 -1.98
N GLN A 49 -12.17 -7.86 -2.08
CA GLN A 49 -10.95 -7.32 -2.67
C GLN A 49 -9.72 -7.70 -1.83
N GLN A 50 -9.83 -7.58 -0.51
CA GLN A 50 -8.77 -7.90 0.43
C GLN A 50 -8.41 -9.39 0.34
N GLU A 51 -9.40 -10.29 0.36
CA GLU A 51 -9.20 -11.73 0.25
C GLU A 51 -8.43 -12.08 -1.05
N ARG A 52 -8.92 -11.62 -2.21
CA ARG A 52 -8.23 -11.87 -3.49
C ARG A 52 -6.83 -11.27 -3.55
N TRP A 53 -6.62 -10.11 -2.93
CA TRP A 53 -5.31 -9.48 -2.89
C TRP A 53 -4.34 -10.24 -1.99
N GLU A 54 -4.79 -10.77 -0.86
CA GLU A 54 -4.01 -11.62 0.04
C GLU A 54 -3.65 -12.96 -0.62
N GLU A 55 -4.59 -13.59 -1.32
CA GLU A 55 -4.31 -14.78 -2.13
C GLU A 55 -3.23 -14.51 -3.18
N LEU A 56 -3.28 -13.35 -3.84
CA LEU A 56 -2.25 -12.92 -4.77
C LEU A 56 -0.91 -12.71 -4.06
N GLN A 57 -0.86 -12.03 -2.91
CA GLN A 57 0.38 -11.85 -2.14
C GLN A 57 0.99 -13.20 -1.75
N PHE A 58 0.18 -14.13 -1.26
CA PHE A 58 0.61 -15.47 -0.89
C PHE A 58 1.13 -16.26 -2.10
N ARG A 59 0.53 -16.06 -3.28
CA ARG A 59 1.04 -16.64 -4.54
C ARG A 59 2.38 -16.03 -4.93
N ILE A 60 2.54 -14.72 -4.81
CA ILE A 60 3.80 -14.02 -5.13
C ILE A 60 4.92 -14.43 -4.18
N GLU A 61 4.62 -14.72 -2.91
CA GLU A 61 5.61 -15.24 -1.97
C GLU A 61 6.28 -16.54 -2.46
N LYS A 62 5.52 -17.37 -3.17
CA LYS A 62 5.97 -18.65 -3.75
C LYS A 62 6.69 -18.52 -5.08
N CYS A 63 6.83 -17.31 -5.62
CA CYS A 63 7.58 -17.11 -6.84
C CYS A 63 9.09 -17.31 -6.62
N ASP A 64 9.76 -17.71 -7.69
CA ASP A 64 11.19 -17.97 -7.69
C ASP A 64 11.98 -16.73 -7.25
N ARG A 65 13.07 -16.98 -6.52
CA ARG A 65 13.96 -15.94 -5.99
C ARG A 65 15.36 -16.11 -6.55
N GLU A 66 16.11 -15.01 -6.53
CA GLU A 66 17.56 -15.06 -6.61
C GLU A 66 18.13 -15.78 -5.38
N ASP A 67 19.40 -16.17 -5.45
CA ASP A 67 20.05 -16.86 -4.34
C ASP A 67 20.18 -15.95 -3.12
N ASP A 68 20.07 -16.56 -1.93
CA ASP A 68 20.25 -15.85 -0.67
C ASP A 68 21.70 -15.38 -0.50
N VAL A 69 21.87 -14.17 0.04
CA VAL A 69 23.19 -13.59 0.31
C VAL A 69 23.55 -13.82 1.78
N ILE A 70 24.60 -14.61 2.00
CA ILE A 70 25.15 -14.83 3.34
C ILE A 70 26.15 -13.71 3.65
N VAL A 71 25.78 -12.83 4.59
CA VAL A 71 26.65 -11.78 5.11
C VAL A 71 27.36 -12.34 6.35
N PRO A 72 28.70 -12.51 6.33
CA PRO A 72 29.43 -12.98 7.49
C PRO A 72 29.43 -11.92 8.61
N PRO A 73 29.67 -12.32 9.87
CA PRO A 73 29.90 -11.36 10.94
C PRO A 73 31.11 -10.47 10.62
N MET A 74 31.05 -9.20 11.01
CA MET A 74 32.14 -8.24 10.79
C MET A 74 32.27 -7.26 11.95
N THR A 75 33.50 -6.82 12.19
CA THR A 75 33.80 -5.77 13.17
C THR A 75 34.04 -4.46 12.42
N LEU A 76 33.33 -3.40 12.79
CA LEU A 76 33.51 -2.06 12.24
C LEU A 76 34.79 -1.40 12.80
N GLU A 77 35.23 -0.32 12.17
CA GLU A 77 36.44 0.41 12.60
C GLU A 77 36.34 1.00 14.02
N ASP A 78 35.13 1.25 14.51
CA ASP A 78 34.85 1.72 15.87
C ASP A 78 34.79 0.59 16.92
N GLY A 79 35.06 -0.66 16.51
CA GLY A 79 35.01 -1.84 17.36
C GLY A 79 33.64 -2.49 17.51
N THR A 80 32.59 -1.96 16.87
CA THR A 80 31.25 -2.55 16.89
C THR A 80 31.23 -3.88 16.14
N GLU A 81 30.75 -4.94 16.79
CA GLU A 81 30.55 -6.25 16.17
C GLU A 81 29.15 -6.35 15.57
N LEU A 82 29.07 -6.63 14.27
CA LEU A 82 27.82 -6.92 13.57
C LEU A 82 27.68 -8.43 13.38
N PRO A 83 26.57 -9.04 13.83
CA PRO A 83 26.34 -10.46 13.63
C PRO A 83 26.16 -10.76 12.13
N GLY A 84 26.60 -11.96 11.74
CA GLY A 84 26.30 -12.48 10.41
C GLY A 84 24.80 -12.63 10.21
N ARG A 85 24.33 -12.44 8.98
CA ARG A 85 22.91 -12.56 8.63
C ARG A 85 22.73 -13.11 7.23
N THR A 86 21.63 -13.81 7.03
CA THR A 86 21.19 -14.21 5.68
C THR A 86 20.20 -13.18 5.18
N ILE A 87 20.51 -12.58 4.03
CA ILE A 87 19.59 -11.72 3.29
C ILE A 87 18.88 -12.61 2.28
N LYS A 88 17.57 -12.73 2.40
CA LYS A 88 16.74 -13.51 1.47
C LYS A 88 16.84 -12.90 0.08
N GLY A 89 17.03 -13.73 -0.94
CA GLY A 89 17.08 -13.29 -2.32
C GLY A 89 15.79 -12.59 -2.77
N GLU A 90 15.95 -11.62 -3.67
CA GLU A 90 14.83 -10.89 -4.27
C GLU A 90 14.00 -11.81 -5.16
N LEU A 91 12.72 -11.48 -5.33
CA LEU A 91 11.86 -12.19 -6.27
C LEU A 91 12.35 -11.94 -7.70
N LYS A 92 12.47 -13.01 -8.50
CA LYS A 92 12.86 -12.91 -9.90
C LYS A 92 11.82 -12.13 -10.69
N THR A 93 12.29 -11.25 -11.58
CA THR A 93 11.42 -10.50 -12.49
C THR A 93 11.80 -10.80 -13.95
N PRO A 94 10.83 -11.13 -14.83
CA PRO A 94 9.40 -11.30 -14.54
C PRO A 94 9.15 -12.50 -13.61
N TYR A 95 8.09 -12.42 -12.81
CA TYR A 95 7.77 -13.44 -11.82
C TYR A 95 7.61 -14.82 -12.47
N GLN A 96 8.24 -15.81 -11.85
CA GLN A 96 8.24 -17.20 -12.26
C GLN A 96 7.86 -18.08 -11.07
N ILE A 97 7.27 -19.23 -11.35
CA ILE A 97 7.02 -20.28 -10.35
C ILE A 97 7.60 -21.56 -10.91
N ASN A 98 8.60 -22.13 -10.23
CA ASN A 98 9.30 -23.33 -10.65
C ASN A 98 9.92 -23.22 -12.07
N GLY A 99 10.47 -22.04 -12.40
CA GLY A 99 11.10 -21.73 -13.68
C GLY A 99 10.11 -21.41 -14.81
N GLU A 100 8.80 -21.44 -14.56
CA GLU A 100 7.79 -21.07 -15.55
C GLU A 100 7.27 -19.65 -15.32
N LEU A 101 7.17 -18.87 -16.42
CA LEU A 101 6.62 -17.52 -16.37
C LEU A 101 5.21 -17.52 -15.79
N MET A 102 5.00 -16.73 -14.73
CA MET A 102 3.69 -16.58 -14.11
C MET A 102 2.70 -15.96 -15.11
N LYS A 103 1.59 -16.66 -15.35
CA LYS A 103 0.48 -16.20 -16.20
C LYS A 103 -0.85 -16.23 -15.44
N PRO A 104 -1.74 -15.24 -15.66
CA PRO A 104 -1.45 -13.99 -16.39
C PRO A 104 -0.41 -13.12 -15.63
N PRO A 105 0.16 -12.06 -16.23
CA PRO A 105 1.15 -11.22 -15.56
C PRO A 105 0.62 -10.63 -14.24
N TYR A 106 1.52 -10.29 -13.31
CA TYR A 106 1.15 -9.79 -11.97
C TYR A 106 0.09 -8.68 -11.99
N ASN A 107 0.30 -7.64 -12.80
CA ASN A 107 -0.65 -6.52 -12.82
C ASN A 107 -2.05 -6.95 -13.31
N VAL A 108 -2.15 -7.97 -14.17
CA VAL A 108 -3.44 -8.53 -14.58
C VAL A 108 -4.11 -9.22 -13.39
N GLN A 109 -3.38 -10.05 -12.66
CA GLN A 109 -3.89 -10.69 -11.44
C GLN A 109 -4.27 -9.65 -10.38
N LEU A 110 -3.48 -8.59 -10.22
CA LEU A 110 -3.81 -7.47 -9.33
C LEU A 110 -5.12 -6.80 -9.76
N ALA A 111 -5.30 -6.55 -11.06
CA ALA A 111 -6.55 -5.98 -11.56
C ALA A 111 -7.76 -6.89 -11.36
N GLN A 112 -7.57 -8.20 -11.49
CA GLN A 112 -8.60 -9.18 -11.15
C GLN A 112 -8.87 -9.22 -9.64
N ALA A 113 -7.87 -9.02 -8.78
CA ALA A 113 -8.09 -8.90 -7.34
C ALA A 113 -8.94 -7.67 -7.00
N ILE A 114 -8.66 -6.53 -7.62
CA ILE A 114 -9.39 -5.27 -7.35
C ILE A 114 -10.79 -5.25 -7.96
N PHE A 115 -10.94 -5.66 -9.22
CA PHE A 115 -12.22 -5.54 -9.93
C PHE A 115 -13.05 -6.83 -9.89
N GLY A 116 -12.45 -7.98 -9.63
CA GLY A 116 -12.98 -9.27 -10.04
C GLY A 116 -12.74 -9.54 -11.53
N GLU A 117 -12.80 -10.80 -11.94
CA GLU A 117 -12.48 -11.20 -13.32
C GLU A 117 -13.41 -10.57 -14.36
N GLU A 118 -14.73 -10.62 -14.13
CA GLU A 118 -15.72 -10.13 -15.11
C GLU A 118 -15.62 -8.62 -15.32
N LYS A 119 -15.49 -7.85 -14.23
CA LYS A 119 -15.36 -6.39 -14.31
C LYS A 119 -14.01 -6.00 -14.90
N TYR A 120 -12.93 -6.74 -14.59
CA TYR A 120 -11.64 -6.52 -15.24
C TYR A 120 -11.68 -6.73 -16.75
N GLU A 121 -12.39 -7.75 -17.25
CA GLU A 121 -12.51 -7.95 -18.70
C GLU A 121 -13.28 -6.81 -19.37
N ARG A 122 -14.32 -6.25 -18.72
CA ARG A 122 -15.01 -5.03 -19.21
C ARG A 122 -14.09 -3.80 -19.19
N PHE A 123 -13.34 -3.60 -18.11
CA PHE A 123 -12.35 -2.53 -17.99
C PHE A 123 -11.34 -2.58 -19.15
N LYS A 124 -10.78 -3.77 -19.39
CA LYS A 124 -9.81 -4.03 -20.47
C LYS A 124 -10.42 -3.86 -21.85
N ALA A 125 -11.63 -4.36 -22.08
CA ALA A 125 -12.32 -4.22 -23.36
C ALA A 125 -12.60 -2.75 -23.73
N GLY A 126 -12.86 -1.91 -22.73
CA GLY A 126 -13.01 -0.47 -22.92
C GLY A 126 -11.70 0.33 -22.96
N GLY A 127 -10.54 -0.33 -23.02
CA GLY A 127 -9.22 0.31 -23.18
C GLY A 127 -8.42 0.48 -21.89
N GLY A 128 -8.97 0.05 -20.75
CA GLY A 128 -8.28 0.04 -19.46
C GLY A 128 -7.03 -0.84 -19.48
N ARG A 129 -6.01 -0.43 -18.73
CA ARG A 129 -4.73 -1.15 -18.61
C ARG A 129 -4.51 -1.59 -17.17
N SER A 130 -4.12 -2.84 -16.97
CA SER A 130 -3.81 -3.39 -15.64
C SER A 130 -2.72 -2.59 -14.89
N ASN A 131 -1.80 -1.98 -15.63
CA ASN A 131 -0.75 -1.13 -15.06
C ASN A 131 -1.29 0.17 -14.44
N GLN A 132 -2.54 0.55 -14.69
CA GLN A 132 -3.14 1.74 -14.08
C GLN A 132 -3.23 1.62 -12.55
N ILE A 133 -3.55 0.44 -12.04
CA ILE A 133 -3.73 0.21 -10.60
C ILE A 133 -2.47 0.55 -9.79
N PRO A 134 -1.29 -0.06 -10.07
CA PRO A 134 -0.09 0.28 -9.33
C PRO A 134 0.35 1.74 -9.54
N LEU A 135 0.03 2.36 -10.69
CA LEU A 135 0.31 3.78 -10.91
C LEU A 135 -0.54 4.69 -10.03
N GLU A 136 -1.86 4.42 -9.92
CA GLU A 136 -2.75 5.19 -9.05
C GLU A 136 -2.41 4.95 -7.57
N TRP A 137 -2.07 3.73 -7.17
CA TRP A 137 -1.59 3.46 -5.81
C TRP A 137 -0.29 4.21 -5.50
N ALA A 138 0.67 4.24 -6.42
CA ALA A 138 1.91 5.01 -6.25
C ALA A 138 1.63 6.51 -6.13
N ARG A 139 0.69 7.03 -6.93
CA ARG A 139 0.22 8.42 -6.84
C ARG A 139 -0.42 8.71 -5.48
N MET A 140 -1.37 7.89 -5.02
CA MET A 140 -2.01 8.05 -3.71
C MET A 140 -0.98 8.05 -2.57
N ASN A 141 0.00 7.15 -2.61
CA ASN A 141 1.06 7.11 -1.61
C ASN A 141 1.95 8.36 -1.66
N ARG A 142 2.29 8.85 -2.86
CA ARG A 142 3.05 10.09 -3.02
C ARG A 142 2.31 11.30 -2.47
N GLU A 143 1.02 11.42 -2.77
CA GLU A 143 0.17 12.49 -2.24
C GLU A 143 0.09 12.44 -0.70
N PHE A 144 0.10 11.24 -0.10
CA PHE A 144 0.21 11.07 1.35
C PHE A 144 1.58 11.53 1.89
N GLN A 145 2.69 11.09 1.29
CA GLN A 145 4.03 11.48 1.73
C GLN A 145 4.25 13.00 1.63
N GLU A 146 3.83 13.62 0.52
CA GLU A 146 3.93 15.07 0.33
C GLU A 146 3.15 15.84 1.40
N ARG A 147 2.00 15.33 1.87
CA ARG A 147 1.27 15.94 3.00
C ARG A 147 2.00 15.81 4.32
N VAL A 148 2.57 14.63 4.60
CA VAL A 148 3.34 14.39 5.83
C VAL A 148 4.58 15.28 5.89
N GLU A 149 5.28 15.46 4.77
CA GLU A 149 6.46 16.32 4.67
C GLU A 149 6.13 17.81 4.85
N ASN A 150 4.98 18.26 4.34
CA ASN A 150 4.54 19.65 4.45
C ASN A 150 3.80 19.98 5.77
N ASP A 151 3.62 19.02 6.69
CA ASP A 151 3.02 19.28 8.01
C ASP A 151 4.02 20.01 8.93
N PRO A 152 3.73 21.26 9.37
CA PRO A 152 4.61 22.02 10.24
C PRO A 152 4.90 21.35 11.60
N LYS A 153 4.13 20.31 12.00
CA LYS A 153 4.38 19.56 13.25
C LYS A 153 5.63 18.68 13.22
N SER A 154 6.22 18.42 12.05
CA SER A 154 7.42 17.57 11.93
C SER A 154 8.73 18.34 12.18
N GLY A 155 8.68 19.67 12.37
CA GLY A 155 9.85 20.54 12.53
C GLY A 155 10.19 20.99 13.96
N GLY A 156 9.58 20.43 15.00
CA GLY A 156 9.75 20.96 16.36
C GLY A 156 9.56 19.95 17.49
N ARG A 157 10.59 19.15 17.77
CA ARG A 157 10.81 18.59 19.11
C ARG A 157 12.13 19.09 19.67
N GLY A 158 12.14 20.39 19.96
CA GLY A 158 13.17 21.10 20.70
C GLY A 158 12.50 22.14 21.57
N SER A 159 11.68 21.71 22.52
CA SER A 159 11.19 22.55 23.62
C SER A 159 11.37 21.78 24.91
N GLU A 160 12.61 21.85 25.40
CA GLU A 160 12.94 22.23 26.77
C GLU A 160 11.72 22.27 27.72
N VAL A 161 11.60 21.23 28.55
CA VAL A 161 10.76 21.27 29.74
C VAL A 161 11.57 21.96 30.84
N ASP A 162 11.66 23.28 30.75
CA ASP A 162 12.21 24.09 31.84
C ASP A 162 11.21 24.16 33.01
N GLY A 163 11.76 24.19 34.22
CA GLY A 163 11.15 23.67 35.44
C GLY A 163 9.85 24.36 35.91
N ILE A 164 8.93 23.53 36.40
CA ILE A 164 7.93 23.97 37.38
C ILE A 164 8.51 23.61 38.75
N SER A 165 9.11 24.59 39.40
CA SER A 165 9.49 24.52 40.81
C SER A 165 8.23 24.28 41.65
N GLU A 166 8.27 23.23 42.48
CA GLU A 166 7.38 23.07 43.62
C GLU A 166 7.57 24.28 44.56
N GLY A 167 6.45 24.81 45.06
CA GLY A 167 6.40 25.80 46.13
C GLY A 167 5.30 25.39 47.10
N ASP A 168 5.71 25.02 48.31
CA ASP A 168 4.88 24.99 49.53
C ASP A 168 4.34 26.39 49.88
#